data_AF-A0A942NRA7-F1
#
_entry.id   AF-A0A942NRA7-F1
#
_cell.length_a   1.000
_cell.length_b   1.000
_cell.length_c   1.000
_cell.angle_alpha   90.00
_cell.angle_beta   90.00
_cell.angle_gamma   90.00
#
_symmetry.space_group_name_H-M   'P 1'
#
loop_
_entity.id
_entity.type
_entity.pdbx_description
1 polymer ?
#
loop_
_entity_poly.entity_id
_entity_poly.type
_entity_poly.pdbx_seq_one_letter_code
_entity_poly.pdbx_strand_id
1 'polypeptide(L)'
;GVGIVTKPGLGLELNKAAINPVPKKMIKENLKEILDKHNLKTGVKVIISVPKGRELGPKTDNPRIGILNGISILGTSGIVIPFSTASYAASIRQNLDVSIAMGNDIVVLTTGGRSEDFAKKIVDLPEHCFIQMGDFSGYTIQQCARKNIKKAYIVGFIGKLAKMAAGVKQTHVKGSKVDMNFLAELARKCNASEKIIENIKKANTARHVSEIVIENNVKGFFDEICNETYQHMRKHSEEKVPLDVILFDFDGNILARKF
;
A
#
# COMPACT_ATOMS: atom_id res chain seq x y z
N GLY A 1 -8.39 1.77 -24.73
CA GLY A 1 -7.58 2.97 -24.99
C GLY A 1 -6.37 2.97 -24.07
N VAL A 2 -5.33 3.69 -24.48
CA VAL A 2 -4.25 4.10 -23.57
C VAL A 2 -4.77 5.22 -22.69
N GLY A 3 -4.50 5.17 -21.39
CA GLY A 3 -4.98 6.16 -20.43
C GLY A 3 -4.40 7.54 -20.68
N ILE A 4 -5.08 8.57 -20.21
CA ILE A 4 -4.65 9.97 -20.29
C ILE A 4 -4.28 10.44 -18.88
N VAL A 5 -3.11 11.06 -18.77
CA VAL A 5 -2.59 11.59 -17.52
C VAL A 5 -3.33 12.89 -17.16
N THR A 6 -3.96 12.92 -15.99
CA THR A 6 -4.75 14.05 -15.48
C THR A 6 -4.26 14.58 -14.14
N LYS A 7 -3.35 13.86 -13.46
CA LYS A 7 -2.68 14.33 -12.23
C LYS A 7 -1.16 14.37 -12.42
N PRO A 8 -0.46 15.31 -11.76
CA PRO A 8 1.01 15.35 -11.76
C PRO A 8 1.60 14.26 -10.86
N GLY A 9 2.93 14.14 -10.85
CA GLY A 9 3.67 13.22 -9.96
C GLY A 9 4.15 11.92 -10.61
N LEU A 10 3.57 11.53 -11.75
CA LEU A 10 3.97 10.30 -12.46
C LEU A 10 5.24 10.44 -13.33
N GLY A 11 5.81 11.64 -13.43
CA GLY A 11 6.89 11.94 -14.39
C GLY A 11 6.43 11.87 -15.85
N LEU A 12 5.12 12.03 -16.09
CA LEU A 12 4.49 12.04 -17.39
C LEU A 12 3.84 13.40 -17.65
N GLU A 13 3.80 13.81 -18.92
CA GLU A 13 3.13 15.04 -19.34
C GLU A 13 1.62 14.95 -19.10
N LEU A 14 1.05 16.00 -18.51
CA LEU A 14 -0.40 16.16 -18.36
C LEU A 14 -1.09 16.19 -19.73
N ASN A 15 -2.31 15.65 -19.79
CA ASN A 15 -3.14 15.54 -20.98
C ASN A 15 -2.50 14.74 -22.13
N LYS A 16 -1.50 13.90 -21.84
CA LYS A 16 -0.89 12.97 -22.79
C LYS A 16 -1.20 11.52 -22.44
N ALA A 17 -0.93 10.63 -23.39
CA ALA A 17 -1.05 9.19 -23.19
C ALA A 17 -0.09 8.69 -22.10
N ALA A 18 -0.60 7.85 -21.20
CA ALA A 18 0.12 7.26 -20.09
C ALA A 18 1.09 6.16 -20.57
N ILE A 19 2.16 6.56 -21.26
CA ILE A 19 3.23 5.70 -21.75
C ILE A 19 4.53 6.13 -21.09
N ASN A 20 5.12 5.26 -20.28
CA ASN A 20 6.36 5.57 -19.56
C ASN A 20 7.54 5.75 -20.53
N PRO A 21 8.59 6.49 -20.12
CA PRO A 21 9.77 6.74 -20.96
C PRO A 21 10.44 5.47 -21.49
N VAL A 22 10.54 4.41 -20.66
CA VAL A 22 11.17 3.15 -21.06
C VAL A 22 10.37 2.42 -22.14
N PRO A 23 9.06 2.13 -21.99
CA PRO A 23 8.26 1.60 -23.09
C PRO A 23 8.28 2.49 -24.34
N LYS A 24 8.25 3.81 -24.18
CA LYS A 24 8.34 4.76 -25.31
C LYS A 24 9.68 4.63 -26.05
N LYS A 25 10.79 4.43 -25.32
CA LYS A 25 12.12 4.17 -25.88
C LYS A 25 12.15 2.82 -26.60
N MET A 26 11.68 1.76 -25.96
CA MET A 26 11.63 0.41 -26.53
C MET A 26 10.83 0.35 -27.84
N ILE A 27 9.67 1.01 -27.90
CA ILE A 27 8.86 1.11 -29.12
C ILE A 27 9.67 1.79 -30.25
N LYS A 28 10.37 2.90 -29.95
CA LYS A 28 11.19 3.60 -30.94
C LYS A 28 12.37 2.77 -31.43
N GLU A 29 13.05 2.06 -30.54
CA GLU A 29 14.19 1.20 -30.89
C GLU A 29 13.77 0.05 -31.80
N ASN A 30 12.65 -0.64 -31.48
CA ASN A 30 12.11 -1.71 -32.31
C ASN A 30 11.70 -1.21 -33.70
N LEU A 31 11.04 -0.05 -33.78
CA LEU A 31 10.66 0.53 -35.08
C LEU A 31 11.89 0.90 -35.91
N LYS A 32 12.92 1.46 -35.27
CA LYS A 32 14.17 1.81 -35.96
C LYS A 32 14.86 0.57 -36.53
N GLU A 33 14.97 -0.50 -35.74
CA GLU A 33 15.57 -1.76 -36.19
C GLU A 33 14.87 -2.32 -37.44
N ILE A 34 13.54 -2.28 -37.47
CA ILE A 34 12.76 -2.72 -38.64
C ILE A 34 12.98 -1.82 -39.85
N LEU A 35 13.01 -0.50 -39.68
CA LEU A 35 13.27 0.44 -40.78
C LEU A 35 14.68 0.24 -41.36
N ASP A 36 15.68 0.10 -40.50
CA ASP A 36 17.07 -0.14 -40.88
C ASP A 36 17.20 -1.48 -41.62
N LYS A 37 16.56 -2.55 -41.13
CA LYS A 37 16.54 -3.87 -41.78
C LYS A 37 15.97 -3.85 -43.20
N HIS A 38 15.01 -2.95 -43.46
CA HIS A 38 14.37 -2.81 -44.77
C HIS A 38 14.92 -1.64 -45.60
N ASN A 39 16.01 -0.98 -45.17
CA ASN A 39 16.60 0.20 -45.82
C ASN A 39 15.59 1.34 -46.08
N LEU A 40 14.59 1.48 -45.21
CA LEU A 40 13.55 2.49 -45.33
C LEU A 40 14.04 3.81 -44.72
N LYS A 41 14.23 4.83 -45.55
CA LYS A 41 14.67 6.18 -45.11
C LYS A 41 13.51 7.11 -44.73
N THR A 42 12.32 6.57 -44.52
CA THR A 42 11.10 7.32 -44.21
C THR A 42 10.78 7.29 -42.72
N GLY A 43 10.10 8.32 -42.23
CA GLY A 43 9.55 8.34 -40.88
C GLY A 43 8.28 7.50 -40.78
N VAL A 44 8.02 6.92 -39.60
CA VAL A 44 6.79 6.18 -39.31
C VAL A 44 5.92 6.91 -38.29
N LYS A 45 4.61 6.95 -38.57
CA LYS A 45 3.60 7.39 -37.60
C LYS A 45 2.91 6.16 -37.03
N VAL A 46 2.96 6.01 -35.70
CA VAL A 46 2.38 4.87 -35.00
C VAL A 46 1.29 5.33 -34.06
N ILE A 47 0.16 4.62 -34.08
CA ILE A 47 -0.94 4.79 -33.12
C ILE A 47 -0.90 3.58 -32.18
N ILE A 48 -0.68 3.84 -30.89
CA ILE A 48 -0.75 2.79 -29.87
C ILE A 48 -2.18 2.69 -29.38
N SER A 49 -2.76 1.50 -29.48
CA SER A 49 -4.11 1.22 -29.00
C SER A 49 -4.12 0.01 -28.07
N VAL A 50 -4.97 0.07 -27.06
CA VAL A 50 -5.21 -1.07 -26.15
C VAL A 50 -6.69 -1.43 -26.23
N PRO A 51 -7.04 -2.55 -26.88
CA PRO A 51 -8.39 -3.10 -26.88
C PRO A 51 -8.92 -3.22 -25.45
N LYS A 52 -10.19 -2.86 -25.21
CA LYS A 52 -10.83 -2.85 -23.88
C LYS A 52 -10.15 -1.99 -22.79
N GLY A 53 -9.08 -1.25 -23.11
CA GLY A 53 -8.35 -0.49 -22.08
C GLY A 53 -9.19 0.56 -21.35
N ARG A 54 -10.25 1.11 -21.99
CA ARG A 54 -11.17 2.06 -21.33
C ARG A 54 -12.05 1.35 -20.29
N GLU A 55 -12.43 0.10 -20.54
CA GLU A 55 -13.20 -0.72 -19.60
C GLU A 55 -12.33 -1.22 -18.45
N LEU A 56 -11.07 -1.57 -18.74
CA LEU A 56 -10.14 -2.11 -17.75
C LEU A 56 -9.53 -1.03 -16.85
N GLY A 57 -9.30 0.19 -17.36
CA GLY A 57 -8.69 1.29 -16.61
C GLY A 57 -9.34 1.56 -15.24
N PRO A 58 -10.68 1.68 -15.14
CA PRO A 58 -11.36 1.86 -13.86
C PRO A 58 -11.22 0.71 -12.87
N LYS A 59 -10.82 -0.49 -13.32
CA LYS A 59 -10.63 -1.69 -12.49
C LYS A 59 -9.19 -1.80 -11.96
N THR A 60 -8.35 -0.79 -12.15
CA THR A 60 -6.96 -0.73 -11.66
C THR A 60 -6.75 0.49 -10.76
N ASP A 61 -5.54 0.68 -10.23
CA ASP A 61 -5.17 1.89 -9.49
C ASP A 61 -5.09 3.16 -10.35
N ASN A 62 -5.26 3.04 -11.67
CA ASN A 62 -5.12 4.15 -12.62
C ASN A 62 -5.96 5.39 -12.27
N PRO A 63 -7.26 5.28 -11.94
CA PRO A 63 -8.07 6.46 -11.64
C PRO A 63 -7.53 7.26 -10.46
N ARG A 64 -7.06 6.56 -9.41
CA ARG A 64 -6.49 7.15 -8.20
C ARG A 64 -5.28 8.01 -8.51
N ILE A 65 -4.36 7.48 -9.32
CA ILE A 65 -3.15 8.18 -9.75
C ILE A 65 -3.38 9.16 -10.90
N GLY A 66 -4.64 9.39 -11.31
CA GLY A 66 -5.00 10.36 -12.33
C GLY A 66 -4.70 9.87 -13.74
N ILE A 67 -5.00 8.60 -14.03
CA ILE A 67 -4.95 8.05 -15.38
C ILE A 67 -6.37 7.61 -15.76
N LEU A 68 -6.97 8.34 -16.70
CA LEU A 68 -8.37 8.16 -17.09
C LEU A 68 -8.50 7.65 -18.52
N ASN A 69 -9.68 7.13 -18.88
CA ASN A 69 -10.02 6.72 -20.25
C ASN A 69 -9.19 5.58 -20.86
N GLY A 70 -8.40 4.86 -20.06
CA GLY A 70 -7.55 3.78 -20.56
C GLY A 70 -6.63 3.17 -19.50
N ILE A 71 -5.76 2.26 -19.96
CA ILE A 71 -4.70 1.68 -19.12
C ILE A 71 -3.34 2.33 -19.39
N SER A 72 -2.42 2.16 -18.45
CA SER A 72 -1.05 2.63 -18.54
C SER A 72 -0.18 1.64 -19.33
N ILE A 73 0.76 2.14 -20.12
CA ILE A 73 1.84 1.35 -20.73
C ILE A 73 3.11 1.64 -19.94
N LEU A 74 3.43 0.73 -19.01
CA LEU A 74 4.56 0.85 -18.09
C LEU A 74 5.47 -0.38 -18.18
N GLY A 75 6.70 -0.23 -17.67
CA GLY A 75 7.71 -1.29 -17.63
C GLY A 75 9.11 -0.71 -17.51
N THR A 76 10.03 -1.46 -16.91
CA THR A 76 11.45 -1.06 -16.81
C THR A 76 12.38 -1.97 -17.60
N SER A 77 12.04 -3.26 -17.73
CA SER A 77 12.83 -4.26 -18.45
C SER A 77 12.13 -4.87 -19.67
N GLY A 78 10.84 -4.59 -19.87
CA GLY A 78 10.02 -5.26 -20.88
C GLY A 78 9.61 -6.70 -20.50
N ILE A 79 10.08 -7.21 -19.36
CA ILE A 79 9.74 -8.54 -18.85
C ILE A 79 8.63 -8.42 -17.79
N VAL A 80 7.52 -9.13 -18.00
CA VAL A 80 6.45 -9.22 -17.00
C VAL A 80 6.76 -10.38 -16.05
N ILE A 81 6.98 -10.06 -14.79
CA ILE A 81 7.00 -11.04 -13.70
C ILE A 81 5.67 -10.87 -12.94
N PRO A 82 4.73 -11.83 -13.05
CA PRO A 82 3.42 -11.73 -12.41
C PRO A 82 3.56 -11.49 -10.90
N PHE A 83 2.81 -10.53 -10.37
CA PHE A 83 2.74 -10.23 -8.94
C PHE A 83 4.12 -10.02 -8.27
N SER A 84 5.06 -9.41 -8.99
CA SER A 84 6.38 -9.16 -8.42
C SER A 84 6.32 -8.11 -7.31
N THR A 85 7.08 -8.36 -6.24
CA THR A 85 7.35 -7.42 -5.14
C THR A 85 7.75 -6.03 -5.65
N ALA A 86 8.49 -5.98 -6.76
CA ALA A 86 8.95 -4.75 -7.39
C ALA A 86 7.80 -3.92 -8.00
N SER A 87 6.81 -4.56 -8.63
CA SER A 87 5.68 -3.86 -9.26
C SER A 87 4.78 -3.22 -8.21
N TYR A 88 4.54 -3.91 -7.09
CA TYR A 88 3.75 -3.37 -5.98
C TYR A 88 4.47 -2.21 -5.28
N ALA A 89 5.79 -2.36 -5.03
CA ALA A 89 6.62 -1.28 -4.50
C ALA A 89 6.67 -0.04 -5.42
N ALA A 90 6.64 -0.24 -6.74
CA ALA A 90 6.54 0.86 -7.70
C ALA A 90 5.17 1.57 -7.60
N SER A 91 4.07 0.81 -7.49
CA SER A 91 2.73 1.40 -7.30
C SER A 91 2.66 2.26 -6.04
N ILE A 92 3.20 1.79 -4.91
CA ILE A 92 3.25 2.59 -3.67
C ILE A 92 4.00 3.92 -3.88
N ARG A 93 5.17 3.88 -4.52
CA ARG A 93 5.94 5.11 -4.80
C ARG A 93 5.17 6.08 -5.68
N GLN A 94 4.53 5.58 -6.74
CA GLN A 94 3.74 6.41 -7.66
C GLN A 94 2.54 7.05 -6.96
N ASN A 95 1.85 6.33 -6.09
CA ASN A 95 0.74 6.89 -5.30
C ASN A 95 1.23 8.00 -4.37
N LEU A 96 2.35 7.80 -3.68
CA LEU A 96 2.96 8.85 -2.84
C LEU A 96 3.38 10.07 -3.67
N ASP A 97 4.00 9.86 -4.83
CA ASP A 97 4.41 10.93 -5.73
C ASP A 97 3.22 11.75 -6.25
N VAL A 98 2.11 11.09 -6.59
CA VAL A 98 0.88 11.78 -6.98
C VAL A 98 0.30 12.56 -5.80
N SER A 99 0.24 11.98 -4.59
CA SER A 99 -0.26 12.70 -3.41
C SER A 99 0.51 14.00 -3.17
N ILE A 100 1.84 13.93 -3.19
CA ILE A 100 2.73 15.07 -2.96
C ILE A 100 2.58 16.11 -4.09
N ALA A 101 2.55 15.66 -5.35
CA ALA A 101 2.38 16.55 -6.49
C ALA A 101 1.00 17.22 -6.54
N MET A 102 0.00 16.59 -5.90
CA MET A 102 -1.32 17.16 -5.64
C MET A 102 -1.35 18.08 -4.40
N GLY A 103 -0.20 18.40 -3.82
CA GLY A 103 -0.08 19.30 -2.66
C GLY A 103 -0.46 18.68 -1.32
N ASN A 104 -0.51 17.34 -1.21
CA ASN A 104 -0.86 16.65 0.03
C ASN A 104 0.34 15.87 0.57
N ASP A 105 0.82 16.27 1.75
CA ASP A 105 1.91 15.63 2.50
C ASP A 105 1.40 14.84 3.72
N ILE A 106 0.07 14.66 3.83
CA ILE A 106 -0.61 13.79 4.77
C ILE A 106 -1.20 12.62 3.99
N VAL A 107 -0.91 11.39 4.43
CA VAL A 107 -1.35 10.16 3.74
C VAL A 107 -2.00 9.17 4.68
N VAL A 108 -2.86 8.32 4.12
CA VAL A 108 -3.50 7.18 4.80
C VAL A 108 -2.99 5.89 4.18
N LEU A 109 -2.22 5.15 4.96
CA LEU A 109 -1.64 3.86 4.61
C LEU A 109 -2.55 2.74 5.08
N THR A 110 -3.17 2.05 4.13
CA THR A 110 -4.21 1.05 4.42
C THR A 110 -3.71 -0.35 4.06
N THR A 111 -4.14 -1.35 4.83
CA THR A 111 -3.76 -2.75 4.58
C THR A 111 -4.47 -3.39 3.37
N GLY A 112 -5.46 -2.70 2.81
CA GLY A 112 -6.26 -3.13 1.65
C GLY A 112 -7.59 -2.37 1.56
N GLY A 113 -8.44 -2.73 0.60
CA GLY A 113 -9.70 -2.05 0.30
C GLY A 113 -10.62 -1.86 1.50
N ARG A 114 -10.92 -2.93 2.26
CA ARG A 114 -11.82 -2.82 3.43
C ARG A 114 -11.32 -1.84 4.50
N SER A 115 -10.01 -1.84 4.79
CA SER A 115 -9.43 -0.88 5.74
C SER A 115 -9.44 0.55 5.20
N GLU A 116 -9.36 0.72 3.87
CA GLU A 116 -9.48 2.02 3.23
C GLU A 116 -10.92 2.55 3.30
N ASP A 117 -11.92 1.70 3.03
CA ASP A 117 -13.33 2.08 3.12
C ASP A 117 -13.70 2.55 4.53
N PHE A 118 -13.14 1.92 5.56
CA PHE A 118 -13.31 2.37 6.95
C PHE A 118 -12.52 3.64 7.25
N ALA A 119 -11.28 3.74 6.77
CA ALA A 119 -10.46 4.94 6.95
C ALA A 119 -11.14 6.19 6.34
N LYS A 120 -11.74 6.07 5.16
CA LYS A 120 -12.46 7.15 4.46
C LYS A 120 -13.63 7.72 5.25
N LYS A 121 -14.18 6.97 6.20
CA LYS A 121 -15.27 7.46 7.07
C LYS A 121 -14.80 8.33 8.23
N ILE A 122 -13.50 8.27 8.57
CA ILE A 122 -12.95 8.91 9.77
C ILE A 122 -11.77 9.86 9.48
N VAL A 123 -11.22 9.83 8.27
CA VAL A 123 -10.15 10.73 7.82
C VAL A 123 -10.63 11.43 6.57
N ASP A 124 -10.84 12.75 6.66
CA ASP A 124 -11.25 13.59 5.54
C ASP A 124 -10.03 14.03 4.72
N LEU A 125 -9.70 13.24 3.71
CA LEU A 125 -8.63 13.53 2.73
C LEU A 125 -9.09 13.16 1.32
N PRO A 126 -8.49 13.75 0.28
CA PRO A 126 -8.73 13.33 -1.10
C PRO A 126 -8.33 11.87 -1.36
N GLU A 127 -8.96 11.23 -2.36
CA GLU A 127 -8.73 9.82 -2.67
C GLU A 127 -7.25 9.47 -2.96
N HIS A 128 -6.49 10.38 -3.58
CA HIS A 128 -5.07 10.15 -3.86
C HIS A 128 -4.17 10.12 -2.61
N CYS A 129 -4.68 10.55 -1.45
CA CYS A 129 -3.98 10.47 -0.18
C CYS A 129 -4.11 9.09 0.46
N PHE A 130 -4.96 8.20 -0.07
CA PHE A 130 -5.12 6.83 0.42
C PHE A 130 -4.23 5.90 -0.39
N ILE A 131 -3.27 5.25 0.26
CA ILE A 131 -2.31 4.34 -0.36
C ILE A 131 -2.49 2.95 0.25
N GLN A 132 -2.87 1.99 -0.58
CA GLN A 132 -2.91 0.58 -0.17
C GLN A 132 -1.48 0.05 -0.11
N MET A 133 -0.95 -0.06 1.10
CA MET A 133 0.39 -0.60 1.33
C MET A 133 0.43 -2.13 1.34
N GLY A 134 -0.74 -2.78 1.49
CA GLY A 134 -0.85 -4.23 1.50
C GLY A 134 0.13 -4.86 2.50
N ASP A 135 1.13 -5.57 1.97
CA ASP A 135 2.16 -6.24 2.76
C ASP A 135 3.46 -5.47 3.00
N PHE A 136 3.55 -4.26 2.46
CA PHE A 136 4.78 -3.49 2.34
C PHE A 136 4.86 -2.37 3.38
N SER A 137 4.39 -2.59 4.61
CA SER A 137 4.31 -1.55 5.65
C SER A 137 5.65 -0.87 5.93
N GLY A 138 6.69 -1.65 6.21
CA GLY A 138 8.03 -1.12 6.49
C GLY A 138 8.64 -0.40 5.28
N TYR A 139 8.42 -0.92 4.07
CA TYR A 139 8.86 -0.24 2.84
C TYR A 139 8.12 1.08 2.62
N THR A 140 6.80 1.08 2.82
CA THR A 140 5.93 2.23 2.60
C THR A 140 6.30 3.37 3.53
N ILE A 141 6.50 3.09 4.82
CA ILE A 141 6.87 4.14 5.77
C ILE A 141 8.29 4.68 5.54
N GLN A 142 9.22 3.84 5.07
CA GLN A 142 10.53 4.32 4.59
C GLN A 142 10.39 5.24 3.37
N GLN A 143 9.48 4.95 2.44
CA GLN A 143 9.23 5.85 1.31
C GLN A 143 8.59 7.17 1.77
N CYS A 144 7.69 7.13 2.76
CA CYS A 144 7.11 8.34 3.37
C CYS A 144 8.21 9.24 3.95
N ALA A 145 9.16 8.65 4.70
CA ALA A 145 10.31 9.36 5.26
C ALA A 145 11.19 9.98 4.17
N ARG A 146 11.55 9.19 3.14
CA ARG A 146 12.37 9.68 2.01
C ARG A 146 11.72 10.81 1.22
N LYS A 147 10.40 10.85 1.19
CA LYS A 147 9.59 11.85 0.48
C LYS A 147 9.09 12.97 1.38
N ASN A 148 9.55 13.06 2.62
CA ASN A 148 9.20 14.11 3.60
C ASN A 148 7.69 14.25 3.87
N ILE A 149 6.95 13.14 3.87
CA ILE A 149 5.56 13.10 4.33
C ILE A 149 5.48 13.63 5.76
N LYS A 150 4.56 14.57 6.01
CA LYS A 150 4.40 15.26 7.29
C LYS A 150 3.57 14.48 8.30
N LYS A 151 2.68 13.61 7.84
CA LYS A 151 1.91 12.72 8.70
C LYS A 151 1.41 11.50 7.93
N ALA A 152 1.44 10.33 8.56
CA ALA A 152 0.84 9.13 8.01
C ALA A 152 -0.16 8.49 8.99
N TYR A 153 -1.35 8.16 8.52
CA TYR A 153 -2.27 7.27 9.21
C TYR A 153 -1.96 5.83 8.80
N ILE A 154 -1.75 4.92 9.74
CA ILE A 154 -1.62 3.48 9.49
C ILE A 154 -2.91 2.82 9.94
N VAL A 155 -3.66 2.27 8.99
CA VAL A 155 -5.01 1.78 9.22
C VAL A 155 -5.13 0.32 8.79
N GLY A 156 -5.62 -0.53 9.69
CA GLY A 156 -5.85 -1.93 9.36
C GLY A 156 -6.54 -2.73 10.44
N PHE A 157 -6.48 -4.05 10.25
CA PHE A 157 -7.06 -5.05 11.15
C PHE A 157 -5.97 -5.81 11.90
N ILE A 158 -6.36 -6.50 12.97
CA ILE A 158 -5.45 -7.15 13.91
C ILE A 158 -4.41 -8.04 13.23
N GLY A 159 -4.77 -8.78 12.18
CA GLY A 159 -3.83 -9.69 11.51
C GLY A 159 -2.60 -9.02 10.91
N LYS A 160 -2.76 -7.82 10.32
CA LYS A 160 -1.64 -7.08 9.72
C LYS A 160 -0.94 -6.22 10.78
N LEU A 161 -1.70 -5.57 11.65
CA LEU A 161 -1.14 -4.74 12.72
C LEU A 161 -0.34 -5.58 13.72
N ALA A 162 -0.79 -6.79 14.09
CA ALA A 162 -0.02 -7.69 14.94
C ALA A 162 1.36 -8.03 14.36
N LYS A 163 1.48 -8.17 13.04
CA LYS A 163 2.78 -8.41 12.37
C LYS A 163 3.66 -7.17 12.38
N MET A 164 3.06 -6.00 12.22
CA MET A 164 3.78 -4.72 12.32
C MET A 164 4.26 -4.46 13.76
N ALA A 165 3.41 -4.78 14.75
CA ALA A 165 3.71 -4.75 16.17
C ALA A 165 4.81 -5.73 16.58
N ALA A 166 4.95 -6.87 15.90
CA ALA A 166 6.09 -7.78 16.07
C ALA A 166 7.37 -7.30 15.36
N GLY A 167 7.37 -6.10 14.77
CA GLY A 167 8.52 -5.51 14.09
C GLY A 167 8.81 -6.04 12.68
N VAL A 168 7.91 -6.81 12.07
CA VAL A 168 8.12 -7.39 10.74
C VAL A 168 7.99 -6.32 9.65
N LYS A 169 9.06 -6.12 8.86
CA LYS A 169 9.11 -5.12 7.77
C LYS A 169 8.16 -5.41 6.59
N GLN A 170 7.86 -6.69 6.32
CA GLN A 170 6.99 -7.12 5.24
C GLN A 170 6.03 -8.22 5.71
N THR A 171 4.73 -7.98 5.65
CA THR A 171 3.72 -8.81 6.33
C THR A 171 3.31 -10.07 5.56
N HIS A 172 3.90 -10.31 4.38
CA HIS A 172 3.75 -11.52 3.55
C HIS A 172 5.11 -12.07 3.07
N VAL A 173 5.99 -12.36 4.01
CA VAL A 173 7.04 -13.37 3.75
C VAL A 173 6.43 -14.73 4.06
N LYS A 174 6.65 -15.73 3.19
CA LYS A 174 6.23 -17.15 3.25
C LYS A 174 6.42 -17.88 4.61
N GLY A 175 6.95 -17.21 5.65
CA GLY A 175 7.14 -17.74 7.00
C GLY A 175 6.60 -16.88 8.16
N SER A 176 5.92 -15.74 7.92
CA SER A 176 5.43 -14.87 9.00
C SER A 176 3.96 -15.18 9.36
N LYS A 177 3.72 -16.33 9.98
CA LYS A 177 2.46 -16.52 10.73
C LYS A 177 2.38 -15.42 11.81
N VAL A 178 1.17 -15.06 12.20
CA VAL A 178 1.00 -14.20 13.38
C VAL A 178 1.65 -14.91 14.55
N ASP A 179 2.54 -14.23 15.25
CA ASP A 179 3.22 -14.80 16.41
C ASP A 179 2.25 -14.81 17.59
N MET A 180 1.69 -15.99 17.88
CA MET A 180 0.75 -16.17 18.99
C MET A 180 1.44 -16.04 20.35
N ASN A 181 2.74 -16.32 20.46
CA ASN A 181 3.48 -16.10 21.70
C ASN A 181 3.63 -14.59 21.94
N PHE A 182 3.98 -13.82 20.91
CA PHE A 182 3.99 -12.36 21.01
C PHE A 182 2.63 -11.80 21.45
N LEU A 183 1.53 -12.23 20.82
CA LEU A 183 0.20 -11.79 21.23
C LEU A 183 -0.15 -12.23 22.67
N ALA A 184 0.26 -13.43 23.08
CA ALA A 184 0.08 -13.88 24.45
C ALA A 184 0.88 -13.03 25.45
N GLU A 185 2.09 -12.58 25.10
CA GLU A 185 2.86 -11.63 25.91
C GLU A 185 2.16 -10.28 26.03
N LEU A 186 1.59 -9.75 24.94
CA LEU A 186 0.81 -8.50 25.00
C LEU A 186 -0.41 -8.65 25.93
N ALA A 187 -1.11 -9.78 25.85
CA ALA A 187 -2.22 -10.08 26.75
C ALA A 187 -1.76 -10.20 28.21
N ARG A 188 -0.58 -10.80 28.46
CA ARG A 188 0.01 -10.86 29.80
C ARG A 188 0.34 -9.46 30.34
N LYS A 189 0.93 -8.58 29.52
CA LYS A 189 1.15 -7.16 29.89
C LYS A 189 -0.15 -6.46 30.29
N CYS A 190 -1.28 -6.91 29.74
CA CYS A 190 -2.62 -6.41 30.02
C CYS A 190 -3.33 -7.16 31.17
N ASN A 191 -2.60 -7.87 32.03
CA ASN A 191 -3.11 -8.64 33.17
C ASN A 191 -4.13 -9.73 32.80
N ALA A 192 -4.04 -10.30 31.60
CA ALA A 192 -4.83 -11.49 31.25
C ALA A 192 -4.46 -12.67 32.17
N SER A 193 -5.45 -13.49 32.55
CA SER A 193 -5.20 -14.71 33.33
C SER A 193 -4.39 -15.73 32.53
N GLU A 194 -3.64 -16.60 33.21
CA GLU A 194 -2.86 -17.66 32.54
C GLU A 194 -3.73 -18.57 31.65
N LYS A 195 -4.99 -18.81 32.04
CA LYS A 195 -5.95 -19.53 31.19
C LYS A 195 -6.18 -18.84 29.84
N ILE A 196 -6.34 -17.51 29.85
CA ILE A 196 -6.53 -16.72 28.62
C ILE A 196 -5.25 -16.72 27.79
N ILE A 197 -4.09 -16.54 28.42
CA ILE A 197 -2.77 -16.55 27.78
C ILE A 197 -2.54 -17.90 27.06
N GLU A 198 -2.85 -19.03 27.70
CA GLU A 198 -2.77 -20.35 27.08
C GLU A 198 -3.73 -20.51 25.90
N ASN A 199 -4.95 -19.99 26.00
CA ASN A 199 -5.91 -20.01 24.91
C ASN A 199 -5.41 -19.22 23.71
N ILE A 200 -4.81 -18.04 23.93
CA ILE A 200 -4.22 -17.20 22.87
C ILE A 200 -3.07 -17.96 22.18
N LYS A 201 -2.19 -18.62 22.94
CA LYS A 201 -1.09 -19.43 22.37
C LYS A 201 -1.58 -20.57 21.47
N LYS A 202 -2.75 -21.14 21.76
CA LYS A 202 -3.39 -22.21 20.98
C LYS A 202 -4.24 -21.69 19.82
N ALA A 203 -4.38 -20.37 19.66
CA ALA A 203 -5.21 -19.80 18.60
C ALA A 203 -4.58 -19.98 17.21
N ASN A 204 -5.43 -20.15 16.19
CA ASN A 204 -5.00 -20.34 14.81
C ASN A 204 -4.81 -19.03 14.04
N THR A 205 -5.51 -17.96 14.43
CA THR A 205 -5.50 -16.67 13.71
C THR A 205 -5.53 -15.49 14.67
N ALA A 206 -5.02 -14.33 14.24
CA ALA A 206 -5.15 -13.09 15.00
C ALA A 206 -6.60 -12.70 15.26
N ARG A 207 -7.53 -13.07 14.34
CA ARG A 207 -8.96 -12.85 14.54
C ARG A 207 -9.47 -13.65 15.74
N HIS A 208 -9.11 -14.92 15.84
CA HIS A 208 -9.47 -15.75 17.00
C HIS A 208 -8.90 -15.18 18.30
N VAL A 209 -7.67 -14.62 18.28
CA VAL A 209 -7.13 -13.91 19.45
C VAL A 209 -7.98 -12.69 19.81
N SER A 210 -8.42 -11.91 18.82
CA SER A 210 -9.34 -10.78 19.05
C SER A 210 -10.65 -11.23 19.72
N GLU A 211 -11.22 -12.34 19.27
CA GLU A 211 -12.45 -12.92 19.83
C GLU A 211 -12.22 -13.32 21.30
N ILE A 212 -11.14 -14.05 21.61
CA ILE A 212 -10.76 -14.42 22.99
C ILE A 212 -10.61 -13.17 23.88
N VAL A 213 -9.91 -12.14 23.39
CA VAL A 213 -9.66 -10.90 24.14
C VAL A 213 -10.96 -10.15 24.45
N ILE A 214 -11.87 -10.07 23.47
CA ILE A 214 -13.17 -9.38 23.62
C ILE A 214 -14.06 -10.16 24.59
N GLU A 215 -14.19 -11.48 24.42
CA GLU A 215 -15.02 -12.34 25.28
C GLU A 215 -14.58 -12.32 26.74
N ASN A 216 -13.28 -12.19 26.98
CA ASN A 216 -12.71 -12.17 28.33
C ASN A 216 -12.41 -10.75 28.85
N ASN A 217 -12.83 -9.71 28.11
CA ASN A 217 -12.67 -8.31 28.50
C ASN A 217 -11.23 -7.91 28.91
N VAL A 218 -10.23 -8.37 28.15
CA VAL A 218 -8.81 -8.04 28.41
C VAL A 218 -8.54 -6.61 27.93
N LYS A 219 -8.75 -5.65 28.83
CA LYS A 219 -8.59 -4.21 28.55
C LYS A 219 -7.14 -3.86 28.22
N GLY A 220 -6.93 -2.93 27.28
CA GLY A 220 -5.60 -2.43 26.90
C GLY A 220 -4.88 -3.27 25.84
N PHE A 221 -5.35 -4.48 25.53
CA PHE A 221 -4.68 -5.37 24.57
C PHE A 221 -4.55 -4.74 23.18
N PHE A 222 -5.64 -4.15 22.66
CA PHE A 222 -5.64 -3.50 21.36
C PHE A 222 -4.79 -2.22 21.34
N ASP A 223 -4.75 -1.48 22.46
CA ASP A 223 -3.89 -0.31 22.64
C ASP A 223 -2.41 -0.69 22.57
N GLU A 224 -2.03 -1.82 23.19
CA GLU A 224 -0.66 -2.31 23.14
C GLU A 224 -0.26 -2.74 21.72
N ILE A 225 -1.16 -3.34 20.93
CA ILE A 225 -0.91 -3.62 19.51
C ILE A 225 -0.65 -2.32 18.73
N CYS A 226 -1.49 -1.29 18.93
CA CYS A 226 -1.30 0.02 18.29
C CYS A 226 0.00 0.68 18.73
N ASN A 227 0.35 0.58 20.02
CA ASN A 227 1.58 1.12 20.58
C ASN A 227 2.82 0.46 19.99
N GLU A 228 2.90 -0.86 20.00
CA GLU A 228 4.04 -1.60 19.41
C GLU A 228 4.14 -1.34 17.89
N THR A 229 3.01 -1.32 17.18
CA THR A 229 2.96 -0.93 15.76
C THR A 229 3.53 0.48 15.55
N TYR A 230 3.12 1.44 16.38
CA TYR A 230 3.60 2.81 16.34
C TYR A 230 5.12 2.86 16.50
N GLN A 231 5.66 2.23 17.56
CA GLN A 231 7.10 2.23 17.83
C GLN A 231 7.91 1.64 16.67
N HIS A 232 7.48 0.49 16.15
CA HIS A 232 8.19 -0.14 15.04
C HIS A 232 8.11 0.65 13.74
N MET A 233 6.96 1.23 13.41
CA MET A 233 6.81 2.03 12.19
C MET A 233 7.55 3.37 12.28
N ARG A 234 7.57 3.99 13.46
CA ARG A 234 8.40 5.16 13.76
C ARG A 234 9.88 4.86 13.55
N LYS A 235 10.37 3.74 14.09
CA LYS A 235 11.75 3.27 13.88
C LYS A 235 12.06 3.00 12.41
N HIS A 236 11.14 2.38 11.67
CA HIS A 236 11.31 2.16 10.23
C HIS A 236 11.34 3.46 9.41
N SER A 237 10.74 4.52 9.92
CA SER A 237 10.80 5.85 9.32
C SER A 237 12.00 6.69 9.79
N GLU A 238 12.90 6.12 10.60
CA GLU A 238 13.98 6.86 11.29
C GLU A 238 13.45 8.04 12.11
N GLU A 239 12.28 7.85 12.74
CA GLU A 239 11.57 8.89 13.52
C GLU A 239 11.12 10.12 12.72
N LYS A 240 11.21 10.10 11.38
CA LYS A 240 10.93 11.26 10.52
C LYS A 240 9.46 11.49 10.23
N VAL A 241 8.62 10.46 10.37
CA VAL A 241 7.20 10.53 9.98
C VAL A 241 6.32 10.44 11.23
N PRO A 242 5.63 11.52 11.62
CA PRO A 242 4.56 11.47 12.61
C PRO A 242 3.46 10.50 12.19
N LEU A 243 2.98 9.66 13.12
CA LEU A 243 2.05 8.56 12.82
C LEU A 243 0.78 8.62 13.66
N ASP A 244 -0.33 8.21 13.07
CA ASP A 244 -1.51 7.75 13.81
C ASP A 244 -1.75 6.29 13.44
N VAL A 245 -1.76 5.37 14.40
CA VAL A 245 -2.09 3.96 14.16
C VAL A 245 -3.53 3.70 14.60
N ILE A 246 -4.37 3.17 13.70
CA ILE A 246 -5.79 2.91 13.94
C ILE A 246 -6.07 1.43 13.67
N LEU A 247 -6.58 0.75 14.69
CA LEU A 247 -7.02 -0.64 14.60
C LEU A 247 -8.55 -0.70 14.56
N PHE A 248 -9.07 -1.30 13.50
CA PHE A 248 -10.50 -1.59 13.35
C PHE A 248 -10.83 -3.04 13.70
N ASP A 249 -12.05 -3.26 14.19
CA ASP A 249 -12.71 -4.56 14.09
C ASP A 249 -13.26 -4.79 12.67
N PHE A 250 -13.89 -5.94 12.44
CA PHE A 250 -14.41 -6.27 11.10
C PHE A 250 -15.69 -5.49 10.76
N ASP A 251 -16.39 -4.91 11.73
CA ASP A 251 -17.64 -4.17 11.51
C ASP A 251 -17.38 -2.67 11.29
N GLY A 252 -16.14 -2.22 11.47
CA GLY A 252 -15.69 -0.84 11.24
C GLY A 252 -15.65 0.02 12.49
N ASN A 253 -15.76 -0.58 13.68
CA ASN A 253 -15.55 0.12 14.94
C ASN A 253 -14.05 0.20 15.25
N ILE A 254 -13.63 1.33 15.81
CA ILE A 254 -12.25 1.53 16.24
C ILE A 254 -12.04 0.77 17.55
N LEU A 255 -11.17 -0.23 17.54
CA LEU A 255 -10.78 -0.98 18.73
C LEU A 255 -9.72 -0.24 19.55
N ALA A 256 -8.79 0.44 18.86
CA ALA A 256 -7.74 1.24 19.49
C ALA A 256 -7.15 2.26 18.51
N ARG A 257 -6.57 3.34 19.07
CA ARG A 257 -5.84 4.36 18.31
C ARG A 257 -4.66 4.89 19.10
N LYS A 258 -3.49 4.98 18.45
CA LYS A 258 -2.27 5.60 18.98
C LYS A 258 -1.87 6.79 18.09
N PHE A 259 -1.47 7.90 18.69
CA PHE A 259 -0.91 9.10 18.06
C PHE A 259 0.44 9.44 18.69
#